data_AF-A0AAN8VLP5-F1
#
_entry.id   AF-A0AAN8VLP5-F1
#
_cell.length_a   1.000
_cell.length_b   1.000
_cell.length_c   1.000
_cell.angle_alpha   90.00
_cell.angle_beta   90.00
_cell.angle_gamma   90.00
#
_symmetry.space_group_name_H-M   'P 1'
#
loop_
_entity.id
_entity.type
_entity.pdbx_description
1 polymer ?
#
loop_
_entity_poly.entity_id
_entity_poly.type
_entity_poly.pdbx_seq_one_letter_code
_entity_poly.pdbx_strand_id
1 'polypeptide(L)'
;MGRSRRKYKKSKPKVRVGLPKKHPHVFKPAFNLPPKLRSMLGDEDLNKWDDKASVIQNYKSYGVVSNPNILGVRSRTPHIVEIDSLQVPPPPLPVDAFFPTTSEFDPIDSGSDVEEDDLKSALGKRRRDGKSAPLQRLTTIQRVHIGRLVEKYGDDYQSMFRDTKLNKMQHSVATLEKLCKRYHMYTDRRPLILGS
;
A
#
# COMPACT_ATOMS: atom_id res chain seq x y z
N MET A 1 -7.82 42.53 12.88
CA MET A 1 -7.30 42.48 14.27
C MET A 1 -6.49 41.22 14.50
N GLY A 2 -5.17 41.28 14.32
CA GLY A 2 -4.26 40.14 14.55
C GLY A 2 -3.94 39.97 16.03
N ARG A 3 -4.59 39.01 16.71
CA ARG A 3 -4.26 38.69 18.11
C ARG A 3 -2.92 37.96 18.20
N SER A 4 -2.12 38.30 19.23
CA SER A 4 -0.79 37.73 19.49
C SER A 4 -0.79 36.20 19.50
N ARG A 5 0.10 35.61 18.69
CA ARG A 5 0.31 34.15 18.57
C ARG A 5 0.69 33.49 19.91
N ARG A 6 1.15 34.27 20.89
CA ARG A 6 1.49 33.79 22.24
C ARG A 6 0.26 33.29 23.01
N LYS A 7 -0.93 33.86 22.77
CA LYS A 7 -2.17 33.40 23.41
C LYS A 7 -2.62 32.02 22.90
N TYR A 8 -2.40 31.71 21.61
CA TYR A 8 -2.75 30.39 21.06
C TYR A 8 -1.91 29.23 21.62
N LYS A 9 -0.71 29.51 22.15
CA LYS A 9 0.11 28.48 22.82
C LYS A 9 -0.40 28.12 24.22
N LYS A 10 -1.19 28.98 24.87
CA LYS A 10 -1.77 28.72 26.20
C LYS A 10 -3.06 27.89 26.12
N SER A 11 -3.83 28.01 25.04
CA SER A 11 -5.13 27.35 24.87
C SER A 11 -5.09 26.00 24.14
N LYS A 12 -3.92 25.56 23.66
CA LYS A 12 -3.79 24.23 23.05
C LYS A 12 -3.74 23.16 24.15
N PRO A 13 -4.60 22.13 24.12
CA PRO A 13 -4.47 20.99 25.01
C PRO A 13 -3.09 20.36 24.78
N LYS A 14 -2.24 20.38 25.83
CA LYS A 14 -0.94 19.72 25.77
C LYS A 14 -1.21 18.22 25.88
N VAL A 15 -0.91 17.47 24.82
CA VAL A 15 -0.84 16.00 24.89
C VAL A 15 0.26 15.67 25.90
N ARG A 16 -0.14 15.28 27.10
CA ARG A 16 0.77 14.82 28.14
C ARG A 16 1.18 13.40 27.78
N VAL A 17 2.28 13.24 27.08
CA VAL A 17 2.92 11.93 26.89
C VAL A 17 3.65 11.61 28.19
N GLY A 18 2.91 11.20 29.21
CA GLY A 18 3.48 10.65 30.43
C GLY A 18 3.95 9.23 30.15
N LEU A 19 5.18 8.89 30.54
CA LEU A 19 5.58 7.48 30.56
C LEU A 19 4.62 6.70 31.49
N PRO A 20 4.21 5.48 31.12
CA PRO A 20 3.42 4.62 32.00
C PRO A 20 4.09 4.51 33.37
N LYS A 21 3.33 4.67 34.46
CA LYS A 21 3.85 4.54 35.82
C LYS A 21 4.44 3.13 35.99
N LYS A 22 5.69 3.06 36.45
CA LYS A 22 6.32 1.78 36.80
C LYS A 22 5.66 1.24 38.07
N HIS A 23 5.21 0.00 38.04
CA HIS A 23 4.68 -0.69 39.22
C HIS A 23 5.77 -1.64 39.75
N PRO A 24 6.57 -1.23 40.76
CA PRO A 24 7.75 -1.99 41.19
C PRO A 24 7.39 -3.36 41.80
N HIS A 25 6.16 -3.54 42.27
CA HIS A 25 5.68 -4.81 42.85
C HIS A 25 5.01 -5.74 41.82
N VAL A 26 4.88 -5.32 40.56
CA VAL A 26 4.29 -6.15 39.50
C VAL A 26 5.42 -6.69 38.64
N PHE A 27 5.86 -7.92 38.95
CA PHE A 27 6.82 -8.63 38.12
C PHE A 27 6.17 -9.01 36.78
N LYS A 28 6.64 -8.39 35.69
CA LYS A 28 6.28 -8.80 34.33
C LYS A 28 7.40 -9.70 33.82
N PRO A 29 7.18 -11.01 33.67
CA PRO A 29 8.21 -11.89 33.11
C PRO A 29 8.52 -11.43 31.68
N ALA A 30 9.79 -11.55 31.29
CA ALA A 30 10.26 -11.16 29.95
C ALA A 30 9.56 -11.95 28.83
N PHE A 31 9.06 -13.14 29.15
CA PHE A 31 8.33 -14.01 28.25
C PHE A 31 7.13 -14.63 28.99
N ASN A 32 5.92 -14.43 28.44
CA ASN A 32 4.72 -15.12 28.91
C ASN A 32 4.41 -16.24 27.91
N LEU A 33 4.63 -17.49 28.31
CA LEU A 33 4.12 -18.63 27.55
C LEU A 33 2.59 -18.51 27.44
N PRO A 34 2.01 -18.46 26.23
CA PRO A 34 0.58 -18.45 26.02
C PRO A 34 -0.09 -19.63 26.74
N PRO A 35 -1.29 -19.44 27.31
CA PRO A 35 -1.97 -20.49 28.08
C PRO A 35 -2.17 -21.78 27.27
N LYS A 36 -2.37 -21.66 25.96
CA LYS A 36 -2.46 -22.79 25.02
C LYS A 36 -1.18 -23.62 24.92
N LEU A 37 0.00 -23.00 24.99
CA LEU A 37 1.27 -23.74 24.98
C LEU A 37 1.53 -24.39 26.34
N ARG A 38 1.06 -23.78 27.44
CA ARG A 38 1.17 -24.37 28.78
C ARG A 38 0.34 -25.63 28.92
N SER A 39 -0.87 -25.67 28.35
CA SER A 39 -1.69 -26.88 28.36
C SER A 39 -1.08 -28.01 27.53
N MET A 40 -0.45 -27.69 26.40
CA MET A 40 0.23 -28.70 25.56
C MET A 40 1.46 -29.31 26.24
N LEU A 41 2.11 -28.59 27.16
CA LEU A 41 3.26 -29.10 27.89
C LEU A 41 2.88 -30.12 28.97
N GLY A 42 1.62 -30.11 29.43
CA GLY A 42 1.13 -31.00 30.49
C GLY A 42 0.82 -32.44 30.05
N ASP A 43 0.71 -32.68 28.74
CA ASP A 43 0.44 -33.99 28.18
C ASP A 43 1.78 -34.71 27.91
N GLU A 44 2.31 -35.39 28.94
CA GLU A 44 3.59 -36.12 28.90
C GLU A 44 3.66 -37.15 27.74
N ASP A 45 2.53 -37.74 27.37
CA ASP A 45 2.45 -38.75 26.31
C ASP A 45 2.59 -38.15 24.90
N LEU A 46 2.19 -36.88 24.70
CA LEU A 46 2.40 -36.16 23.44
C LEU A 46 3.81 -35.58 23.33
N ASN A 47 4.49 -35.44 24.47
CA ASN A 47 5.79 -34.78 24.56
C ASN A 47 6.99 -35.73 24.71
N LYS A 48 6.78 -37.02 24.48
CA LYS A 48 7.84 -38.03 24.56
C LYS A 48 8.66 -38.04 23.27
N TRP A 49 9.94 -37.68 23.39
CA TRP A 49 10.90 -37.77 22.28
C TRP A 49 11.19 -39.25 21.97
N ASP A 50 11.05 -39.64 20.69
CA ASP A 50 11.41 -40.99 20.25
C ASP A 50 12.88 -41.02 19.81
N ASP A 51 13.71 -41.72 20.58
CA ASP A 51 15.16 -41.86 20.34
C ASP A 51 15.48 -42.64 19.05
N LYS A 52 14.52 -43.40 18.51
CA LYS A 52 14.71 -44.18 17.28
C LYS A 52 14.20 -43.45 16.03
N ALA A 53 13.33 -42.47 16.20
CA ALA A 53 12.77 -41.71 15.08
C ALA A 53 13.76 -40.67 14.56
N SER A 54 13.56 -40.23 13.31
CA SER A 54 14.33 -39.12 12.77
C SER A 54 13.97 -37.81 13.45
N VAL A 55 14.95 -36.89 13.53
CA VAL A 55 14.77 -35.54 14.10
C VAL A 55 13.56 -34.81 13.49
N ILE A 56 13.35 -34.96 12.17
CA ILE A 56 12.24 -34.32 11.45
C ILE A 56 10.88 -34.90 11.87
N GLN A 57 10.78 -36.21 12.07
CA GLN A 57 9.55 -36.86 12.51
C GLN A 57 9.16 -36.44 13.93
N ASN A 58 10.15 -36.32 14.81
CA ASN A 58 9.93 -35.81 16.17
C ASN A 58 9.43 -34.36 16.12
N TYR A 59 10.12 -33.44 15.44
CA TYR A 59 9.62 -32.06 15.33
C TYR A 59 8.19 -31.99 14.76
N LYS A 60 7.87 -32.85 13.78
CA LYS A 60 6.52 -32.93 13.21
C LYS A 60 5.47 -33.40 14.21
N SER A 61 5.77 -34.35 15.11
CA SER A 61 4.81 -34.78 16.14
C SER A 61 4.53 -33.67 17.16
N TYR A 62 5.52 -32.84 17.48
CA TYR A 62 5.34 -31.62 18.29
C TYR A 62 4.63 -30.47 17.55
N GLY A 63 4.24 -30.65 16.28
CA GLY A 63 3.64 -29.60 15.46
C GLY A 63 4.63 -28.49 15.06
N VAL A 64 5.93 -28.73 15.25
CA VAL A 64 7.01 -27.83 14.84
C VAL A 64 7.41 -28.18 13.41
N VAL A 65 7.16 -27.26 12.48
CA VAL A 65 7.52 -27.45 11.08
C VAL A 65 8.94 -26.93 10.87
N SER A 66 9.85 -27.79 10.43
CA SER A 66 11.26 -27.43 10.15
C SER A 66 11.40 -26.41 9.03
N ASN A 67 10.44 -26.35 8.10
CA ASN A 67 10.39 -25.38 7.01
C ASN A 67 9.14 -24.50 7.11
N PRO A 68 9.27 -23.22 7.53
CA PRO A 68 8.12 -22.32 7.71
C PRO A 68 7.39 -22.00 6.40
N ASN A 69 7.98 -22.25 5.23
CA ASN A 69 7.35 -22.04 3.93
C ASN A 69 6.18 -23.01 3.67
N ILE A 70 6.12 -24.14 4.40
CA ILE A 70 5.03 -25.13 4.27
C ILE A 70 3.77 -24.67 5.03
N LEU A 71 3.91 -23.81 6.04
CA LEU A 71 2.80 -23.28 6.84
C LEU A 71 1.93 -22.27 6.06
N GLY A 72 2.41 -21.79 4.91
CA GLY A 72 1.72 -20.80 4.06
C GLY A 72 0.83 -21.38 2.95
N VAL A 73 0.92 -22.69 2.66
CA VAL A 73 0.07 -23.34 1.64
C VAL A 73 -1.11 -24.00 2.34
N ARG A 74 -2.11 -23.21 2.72
CA ARG A 74 -3.42 -23.73 3.13
C ARG A 74 -4.37 -23.75 1.93
N SER A 75 -4.92 -24.93 1.63
CA SER A 75 -6.21 -25.06 0.95
C SER A 75 -7.24 -24.22 1.73
N ARG A 76 -8.03 -23.43 1.00
CA ARG A 76 -8.75 -22.29 1.60
C ARG A 76 -10.01 -22.69 2.39
N THR A 77 -10.42 -23.95 2.45
CA THR A 77 -11.58 -24.41 3.25
C THR A 77 -11.46 -25.90 3.67
N PRO A 78 -11.87 -26.27 4.90
CA PRO A 78 -11.72 -27.64 5.43
C PRO A 78 -12.82 -28.64 5.03
N HIS A 79 -13.76 -28.28 4.14
CA HIS A 79 -14.95 -29.10 3.78
C HIS A 79 -15.12 -29.35 2.28
N ILE A 80 -14.11 -29.04 1.46
CA ILE A 80 -14.12 -29.37 0.03
C ILE A 80 -13.43 -30.72 -0.14
N VAL A 81 -14.20 -31.73 -0.55
CA VAL A 81 -13.66 -32.99 -1.08
C VAL A 81 -13.23 -32.71 -2.52
N GLU A 82 -11.93 -32.70 -2.75
CA GLU A 82 -11.39 -32.64 -4.11
C GLU A 82 -11.63 -34.00 -4.79
N ILE A 83 -12.39 -34.00 -5.89
CA ILE A 83 -12.63 -35.18 -6.71
C ILE A 83 -11.61 -35.11 -7.85
N ASP A 84 -10.76 -36.13 -7.98
CA ASP A 84 -9.63 -36.17 -8.94
C ASP A 84 -10.03 -35.82 -10.39
N SER A 85 -11.29 -36.05 -10.77
CA SER A 85 -11.82 -35.71 -12.09
C SER A 85 -11.86 -34.20 -12.40
N LEU A 86 -11.75 -33.33 -11.39
CA LEU A 86 -11.78 -31.87 -11.54
C LEU A 86 -10.38 -31.23 -11.54
N GLN A 87 -9.32 -31.99 -11.27
CA GLN A 87 -7.93 -31.51 -11.25
C GLN A 87 -7.13 -31.84 -12.51
N VAL A 88 -7.74 -32.57 -13.45
CA VAL A 88 -7.20 -32.72 -14.80
C VAL A 88 -7.75 -31.58 -15.66
N PRO A 89 -6.90 -30.74 -16.30
CA PRO A 89 -7.39 -29.67 -17.15
C PRO A 89 -8.24 -30.24 -18.30
N PRO A 90 -9.36 -29.58 -18.68
CA PRO A 90 -10.18 -30.06 -19.78
C PRO A 90 -9.34 -30.16 -21.06
N PRO A 91 -9.58 -31.16 -21.91
CA PRO A 91 -8.88 -31.27 -23.18
C PRO A 91 -9.10 -29.98 -23.98
N PRO A 92 -8.07 -29.49 -24.70
CA PRO A 92 -8.15 -28.22 -25.39
C PRO A 92 -9.34 -28.20 -26.35
N LEU A 93 -10.26 -27.26 -26.13
CA LEU A 93 -11.39 -27.05 -27.02
C LEU A 93 -10.91 -26.43 -28.35
N PRO A 94 -11.62 -26.67 -29.47
CA PRO A 94 -11.24 -26.13 -30.77
C PRO A 94 -11.33 -24.60 -30.79
N VAL A 95 -10.40 -24.01 -31.53
CA VAL A 95 -9.94 -22.61 -31.52
C VAL A 95 -10.92 -21.51 -31.97
N ASP A 96 -12.21 -21.79 -32.19
CA ASP A 96 -13.07 -20.88 -32.97
C ASP A 96 -14.27 -20.21 -32.23
N ALA A 97 -14.31 -20.19 -30.90
CA ALA A 97 -15.37 -19.49 -30.17
C ALA A 97 -14.93 -18.12 -29.60
N PHE A 98 -15.23 -17.07 -30.38
CA PHE A 98 -15.05 -15.64 -30.14
C PHE A 98 -15.86 -15.10 -28.93
N PHE A 99 -15.21 -14.76 -27.81
CA PHE A 99 -15.72 -13.80 -26.80
C PHE A 99 -14.55 -13.07 -26.10
N PRO A 100 -14.64 -11.74 -25.83
CA PRO A 100 -13.52 -10.94 -25.33
C PRO A 100 -13.53 -10.90 -23.80
N THR A 101 -12.73 -11.75 -23.18
CA THR A 101 -12.53 -11.73 -21.72
C THR A 101 -11.03 -11.54 -21.44
N THR A 102 -10.73 -10.41 -20.82
CA THR A 102 -9.49 -10.03 -20.11
C THR A 102 -8.40 -11.11 -20.06
N SER A 103 -7.25 -10.82 -20.65
CA SER A 103 -6.09 -11.71 -20.72
C SER A 103 -5.57 -12.13 -19.33
N GLU A 104 -5.88 -13.37 -18.93
CA GLU A 104 -5.31 -14.08 -17.77
C GLU A 104 -3.80 -14.42 -17.91
N PHE A 105 -3.14 -13.96 -18.98
CA PHE A 105 -1.71 -14.19 -19.25
C PHE A 105 -0.80 -13.04 -18.85
N ASP A 106 -1.30 -12.04 -18.11
CA ASP A 106 -0.39 -11.10 -17.46
C ASP A 106 0.27 -11.80 -16.26
N PRO A 107 1.61 -11.98 -16.26
CA PRO A 107 2.28 -12.71 -15.21
C PRO A 107 2.01 -12.03 -13.86
N ILE A 108 1.44 -12.79 -12.93
CA ILE A 108 1.29 -12.38 -11.54
C ILE A 108 2.71 -12.20 -10.97
N ASP A 109 3.20 -10.95 -11.01
CA ASP A 109 4.48 -10.55 -10.44
C ASP A 109 4.40 -10.65 -8.91
N SER A 110 4.61 -11.87 -8.41
CA SER A 110 4.80 -12.18 -7.00
C SER A 110 6.19 -11.71 -6.54
N GLY A 111 6.53 -10.44 -6.84
CA GLY A 111 7.80 -9.84 -6.49
C GLY A 111 7.91 -9.71 -4.98
N SER A 112 8.60 -10.65 -4.35
CA SER A 112 8.87 -10.63 -2.90
C SER A 112 9.67 -9.39 -2.51
N ASP A 113 9.46 -8.89 -1.30
CA ASP A 113 10.17 -7.74 -0.72
C ASP A 113 11.62 -8.07 -0.32
N VAL A 114 12.09 -9.28 -0.65
CA VAL A 114 13.39 -9.82 -0.22
C VAL A 114 14.46 -9.65 -1.29
N GLU A 115 14.09 -9.49 -2.56
CA GLU A 115 15.07 -9.32 -3.65
C GLU A 115 15.68 -7.91 -3.64
N GLU A 116 17.01 -7.87 -3.65
CA GLU A 116 17.84 -6.67 -3.73
C GLU A 116 17.52 -5.82 -4.98
N ASP A 117 17.57 -4.51 -4.83
CA ASP A 117 17.18 -3.54 -5.86
C ASP A 117 18.01 -3.66 -7.15
N ASP A 118 19.28 -4.07 -7.04
CA ASP A 118 20.18 -4.25 -8.18
C ASP A 118 19.72 -5.41 -9.07
N LEU A 119 19.29 -6.53 -8.48
CA LEU A 119 18.74 -7.69 -9.20
C LEU A 119 17.41 -7.35 -9.89
N LYS A 120 16.55 -6.54 -9.25
CA LYS A 120 15.31 -6.05 -9.88
C LYS A 120 15.60 -5.20 -11.12
N SER A 121 16.61 -4.34 -11.04
CA SER A 121 17.01 -3.48 -12.16
C SER A 121 17.60 -4.26 -13.32
N ALA A 122 18.47 -5.24 -13.04
CA ALA A 122 19.13 -6.07 -14.04
C ALA A 122 18.14 -6.99 -14.79
N LEU A 123 17.11 -7.48 -14.10
CA LEU A 123 16.05 -8.30 -14.69
C LEU A 123 14.92 -7.47 -15.33
N GLY A 124 15.01 -6.14 -15.30
CA GLY A 124 14.00 -5.24 -15.86
C GLY A 124 12.64 -5.28 -15.14
N LYS A 125 12.58 -5.82 -13.91
CA LYS A 125 11.36 -5.87 -13.12
C LYS A 125 10.97 -4.45 -12.70
N ARG A 126 9.69 -4.09 -12.85
CA ARG A 126 9.19 -2.78 -12.39
C ARG A 126 9.20 -2.77 -10.87
N ARG A 127 9.76 -1.72 -10.26
CA ARG A 127 9.60 -1.52 -8.82
C ARG A 127 8.11 -1.48 -8.47
N ARG A 128 7.74 -2.08 -7.34
CA ARG A 128 6.41 -1.95 -6.72
C ARG A 128 6.18 -0.56 -6.12
N ASP A 129 6.82 0.48 -6.68
CA ASP A 129 6.43 1.85 -6.39
C ASP A 129 4.95 1.95 -6.78
N GLY A 130 4.10 2.20 -5.79
CA GLY A 130 2.65 2.17 -5.97
C GLY A 130 2.22 3.06 -7.13
N LYS A 131 1.01 2.81 -7.67
CA LYS A 131 0.38 3.65 -8.70
C LYS A 131 0.69 5.12 -8.41
N SER A 132 1.37 5.80 -9.35
CA SER A 132 1.86 7.16 -9.14
C SER A 132 0.73 8.03 -8.60
N ALA A 133 1.01 8.75 -7.52
CA ALA A 133 -0.03 9.51 -6.82
C ALA A 133 -0.77 10.42 -7.82
N PRO A 134 -2.12 10.49 -7.76
CA PRO A 134 -2.85 11.36 -8.65
C PRO A 134 -2.34 12.79 -8.52
N LEU A 135 -2.27 13.52 -9.63
CA LEU A 135 -1.75 14.89 -9.65
C LEU A 135 -2.44 15.72 -8.57
N GLN A 136 -1.66 16.38 -7.72
CA GLN A 136 -2.22 17.19 -6.63
C GLN A 136 -3.04 18.37 -7.18
N ARG A 137 -4.12 18.71 -6.48
CA ARG A 137 -4.93 19.90 -6.78
C ARG A 137 -4.08 21.17 -6.64
N LEU A 138 -4.35 22.14 -7.51
CA LEU A 138 -3.76 23.48 -7.42
C LEU A 138 -4.17 24.21 -6.14
N THR A 139 -3.25 25.00 -5.59
CA THR A 139 -3.56 25.90 -4.47
C THR A 139 -4.52 27.02 -4.92
N THR A 140 -5.18 27.67 -3.96
CA THR A 140 -6.15 28.76 -4.24
C THR A 140 -5.52 29.91 -5.03
N ILE A 141 -4.32 30.34 -4.64
CA ILE A 141 -3.58 31.43 -5.30
C ILE A 141 -3.15 31.01 -6.71
N GLN A 142 -2.59 29.81 -6.88
CA GLN A 142 -2.17 29.31 -8.19
C GLN A 142 -3.35 29.23 -9.15
N ARG A 143 -4.53 28.86 -8.66
CA ARG A 143 -5.74 28.75 -9.47
C ARG A 143 -6.20 30.10 -10.03
N VAL A 144 -6.19 31.16 -9.21
CA VAL A 144 -6.52 32.52 -9.68
C VAL A 144 -5.50 33.00 -10.70
N HIS A 145 -4.22 32.72 -10.46
CA HIS A 145 -3.15 33.12 -11.37
C HIS A 145 -3.25 32.42 -12.73
N ILE A 146 -3.37 31.08 -12.74
CA ILE A 146 -3.50 30.30 -13.97
C ILE A 146 -4.82 30.59 -14.67
N GLY A 147 -5.92 30.80 -13.92
CA GLY A 147 -7.21 31.16 -14.49
C GLY A 147 -7.11 32.40 -15.38
N ARG A 148 -6.41 33.45 -14.94
CA ARG A 148 -6.18 34.67 -15.74
C ARG A 148 -5.33 34.41 -16.98
N LEU A 149 -4.34 33.51 -16.89
CA LEU A 149 -3.50 33.17 -18.03
C LEU A 149 -4.29 32.37 -19.08
N VAL A 150 -5.06 31.36 -18.63
CA VAL A 150 -5.91 30.52 -19.49
C VAL A 150 -7.02 31.35 -20.13
N GLU A 151 -7.64 32.28 -19.39
CA GLU A 151 -8.67 33.18 -19.94
C GLU A 151 -8.16 34.07 -21.07
N LYS A 152 -6.89 34.53 -21.00
CA LYS A 152 -6.31 35.42 -22.02
C LYS A 152 -5.67 34.67 -23.19
N TYR A 153 -5.01 33.55 -22.93
CA TYR A 153 -4.14 32.87 -23.90
C TYR A 153 -4.60 31.45 -24.26
N GLY A 154 -5.59 30.87 -23.58
CA GLY A 154 -6.06 29.51 -23.83
C GLY A 154 -4.97 28.47 -23.56
N ASP A 155 -4.52 27.78 -24.60
CA ASP A 155 -3.48 26.73 -24.55
C ASP A 155 -2.11 27.18 -25.08
N ASP A 156 -1.94 28.46 -25.45
CA ASP A 156 -0.70 28.98 -26.01
C ASP A 156 0.36 29.26 -24.92
N TYR A 157 1.06 28.21 -24.49
CA TYR A 157 2.05 28.28 -23.41
C TYR A 157 3.24 29.21 -23.71
N GLN A 158 3.64 29.34 -24.98
CA GLN A 158 4.73 30.24 -25.39
C GLN A 158 4.33 31.72 -25.20
N SER A 159 3.09 32.05 -25.53
CA SER A 159 2.54 33.40 -25.34
C SER A 159 2.38 33.73 -23.85
N MET A 160 1.91 32.77 -23.04
CA MET A 160 1.86 32.91 -21.57
C MET A 160 3.23 33.13 -20.93
N PHE A 161 4.26 32.42 -21.42
CA PHE A 161 5.63 32.58 -20.94
C PHE A 161 6.17 33.99 -21.21
N ARG A 162 5.86 34.56 -22.38
CA ARG A 162 6.28 35.92 -22.77
C ARG A 162 5.53 37.03 -22.03
N ASP A 163 4.34 36.76 -21.48
CA ASP A 163 3.57 37.76 -20.72
C ASP A 163 4.17 37.98 -19.31
N THR A 164 5.14 38.87 -19.22
CA THR A 164 5.81 39.24 -17.97
C THR A 164 4.88 39.91 -16.95
N LYS A 165 3.73 40.45 -17.37
CA LYS A 165 2.78 41.12 -16.47
C LYS A 165 1.88 40.10 -15.78
N LEU A 166 1.30 39.18 -16.55
CA LEU A 166 0.45 38.15 -15.99
C LEU A 166 1.26 37.02 -15.36
N ASN A 167 2.34 36.55 -15.99
CA ASN A 167 3.27 35.56 -15.44
C ASN A 167 4.32 36.24 -14.53
N LYS A 168 3.86 36.90 -13.46
CA LYS A 168 4.73 37.64 -12.54
C LYS A 168 5.81 36.77 -11.85
N MET A 169 5.53 35.47 -11.69
CA MET A 169 6.48 34.52 -11.10
C MET A 169 7.44 33.91 -12.13
N GLN A 170 7.38 34.35 -13.39
CA GLN A 170 8.27 33.94 -14.49
C GLN A 170 8.40 32.41 -14.61
N HIS A 171 7.25 31.72 -14.52
CA HIS A 171 7.19 30.28 -14.72
C HIS A 171 7.67 29.90 -16.11
N SER A 172 8.50 28.86 -16.22
CA SER A 172 8.93 28.31 -17.51
C SER A 172 7.77 27.64 -18.24
N VAL A 173 7.87 27.50 -19.56
CA VAL A 173 6.85 26.90 -20.44
C VAL A 173 6.39 25.53 -19.91
N ALA A 174 7.33 24.65 -19.56
CA ALA A 174 7.01 23.31 -19.04
C ALA A 174 6.27 23.34 -17.68
N THR A 175 6.55 24.35 -16.84
CA THR A 175 5.83 24.50 -15.57
C THR A 175 4.42 25.02 -15.78
N LEU A 176 4.23 25.96 -16.73
CA LEU A 176 2.91 26.45 -17.13
C LEU A 176 2.06 25.31 -17.71
N GLU A 177 2.63 24.48 -18.56
CA GLU A 177 1.94 23.31 -19.11
C GLU A 177 1.46 22.35 -18.01
N LYS A 178 2.32 22.00 -17.05
CA LYS A 178 1.95 21.15 -15.89
C LYS A 178 0.87 21.81 -15.00
N LEU A 179 0.88 23.12 -14.91
CA LEU A 179 -0.07 23.90 -14.11
C LEU A 179 -1.43 23.98 -14.81
N CYS A 180 -1.47 24.28 -16.10
CA CYS A 180 -2.69 24.28 -16.91
C CYS A 180 -3.32 22.89 -17.00
N LYS A 181 -2.53 21.83 -17.23
CA LYS A 181 -3.03 20.44 -17.20
C LYS A 181 -3.71 20.11 -15.88
N ARG A 182 -3.09 20.48 -14.75
CA ARG A 182 -3.72 20.33 -13.41
C ARG A 182 -4.96 21.20 -13.23
N TYR A 183 -5.02 22.36 -13.87
CA TYR A 183 -6.18 23.25 -13.81
C TYR A 183 -7.38 22.59 -14.46
N HIS A 184 -7.27 22.16 -15.72
CA HIS A 184 -8.35 21.51 -16.47
C HIS A 184 -8.82 20.19 -15.84
N MET A 185 -7.91 19.37 -15.29
CA MET A 185 -8.32 18.12 -14.61
C MET A 185 -9.23 18.34 -13.38
N TYR A 186 -9.18 19.53 -12.77
CA TYR A 186 -9.88 19.83 -11.52
C TYR A 186 -10.89 20.98 -11.65
N THR A 187 -11.13 21.53 -12.85
CA THR A 187 -12.22 22.51 -13.09
C THR A 187 -13.57 21.88 -12.85
N ASP A 188 -13.78 20.66 -13.37
CA ASP A 188 -15.10 20.01 -13.44
C ASP A 188 -15.53 19.41 -12.08
N ARG A 189 -14.58 19.20 -11.17
CA ARG A 189 -14.82 18.64 -9.84
C ARG A 189 -15.19 19.68 -8.78
N ARG A 190 -15.50 20.91 -9.18
CA ARG A 190 -16.13 21.88 -8.28
C ARG A 190 -17.65 21.64 -8.31
N PRO A 191 -18.30 21.22 -7.22
CA PRO A 191 -19.72 21.50 -7.08
C PRO A 191 -19.84 23.01 -7.08
N LEU A 192 -20.38 23.57 -8.17
CA LEU A 192 -20.58 25.00 -8.28
C LEU A 192 -21.51 25.42 -7.15
N ILE A 193 -21.00 26.22 -6.20
CA ILE A 193 -21.86 27.10 -5.42
C ILE A 193 -22.23 28.22 -6.39
N LEU A 194 -23.20 27.94 -7.27
CA LEU A 194 -23.92 28.98 -8.00
C LEU A 194 -24.82 29.65 -6.97
N GLY A 195 -24.33 30.74 -6.38
CA GLY A 195 -25.17 31.69 -5.67
C GLY A 195 -25.99 32.44 -6.72
N SER A 196 -27.30 32.19 -6.70
CA SER A 196 -28.35 33.02 -7.29
C SER A 196 -28.25 34.47 -6.85
#